data_AF-F6GH10-F1
#
_entry.id   AF-F6GH10-F1
#
_cell.length_a   1.000
_cell.length_b   1.000
_cell.length_c   1.000
_cell.angle_alpha   90.00
_cell.angle_beta   90.00
_cell.angle_gamma   90.00
#
_symmetry.space_group_name_H-M   'P 1'
#
loop_
_entity.id
_entity.type
_entity.pdbx_description
1 polymer ?
#
loop_
_entity_poly.entity_id
_entity_poly.type
_entity_poly.pdbx_seq_one_letter_code
_entity_poly.pdbx_strand_id
1 'polypeptide(L)'
;MRNLSVLVVIVTLFYSCSSDSNQEIINNTTEPNLIIKFKFNPTQERLNNFGEPAVISAGNAAQSPNFEKMSANYIEFAPTVNTLLGDGEIIFTGNETTQGGEVAIDFKNAIFAGDNETFLSIPLSQVSQGYYEWVRVSLAYQEGAINFLAENGNEYQGTLASFVGYNNYISSFNLNGSNIIVNENKLQGFWAFETLGLTIQGQAPEGATTVPNPLFNSSPVPQGSCVVTGSFENGLTITGSETSDIVVTFSFSTNNSFEWTEVNIDGKYEPSAGEQVVDMGLRGIIPSLSIE
;
A
#
# COMPACT_ATOMS: atom_id res chain seq x y z
N MET A 1 3.45 94.83 29.59
CA MET A 1 4.93 94.81 29.55
C MET A 1 5.37 93.40 29.21
N ARG A 2 6.42 93.32 28.39
CA ARG A 2 6.80 92.21 27.52
C ARG A 2 7.41 91.04 28.31
N ASN A 3 7.05 89.83 27.85
CA ASN A 3 7.41 88.47 28.26
C ASN A 3 8.87 88.24 28.70
N LEU A 4 9.06 87.34 29.66
CA LEU A 4 10.29 86.54 29.80
C LEU A 4 9.91 85.07 30.04
N SER A 5 10.35 84.22 29.12
CA SER A 5 10.12 82.78 29.06
C SER A 5 10.98 82.02 30.10
N VAL A 6 10.41 81.00 30.73
CA VAL A 6 11.18 79.87 31.28
C VAL A 6 10.50 78.58 30.86
N LEU A 7 11.27 77.77 30.14
CA LEU A 7 10.97 76.44 29.64
C LEU A 7 11.13 75.44 30.80
N VAL A 8 10.08 74.67 31.10
CA VAL A 8 10.17 73.48 31.97
C VAL A 8 9.64 72.30 31.19
N VAL A 9 10.54 71.36 30.89
CA VAL A 9 10.23 70.07 30.25
C VAL A 9 9.81 69.11 31.37
N ILE A 10 8.55 68.65 31.34
CA ILE A 10 8.04 67.59 32.21
C ILE A 10 7.79 66.35 31.33
N VAL A 11 8.55 65.31 31.61
CA VAL A 11 8.40 63.97 31.04
C VAL A 11 7.15 63.34 31.65
N THR A 12 6.16 63.02 30.81
CA THR A 12 4.94 62.28 31.18
C THR A 12 5.05 60.85 30.67
N LEU A 13 5.13 59.90 31.61
CA LEU A 13 4.95 58.48 31.36
C LEU A 13 3.45 58.20 31.22
N PHE A 14 2.99 57.92 29.99
CA PHE A 14 1.64 57.44 29.75
C PHE A 14 1.57 55.93 30.01
N TYR A 15 0.94 55.56 31.12
CA TYR A 15 0.27 54.26 31.26
C TYR A 15 -0.95 54.28 30.34
N SER A 16 -0.94 53.48 29.28
CA SER A 16 -2.13 53.17 28.49
C SER A 16 -2.52 51.73 28.77
N CYS A 17 -3.68 51.57 29.42
CA CYS A 17 -4.40 50.32 29.47
C CYS A 17 -5.59 50.49 28.52
N SER A 18 -5.65 49.71 27.43
CA SER A 18 -6.81 49.69 26.54
C SER A 18 -7.29 48.26 26.30
N SER A 19 -8.45 48.00 26.91
CA SER A 19 -9.57 47.15 26.47
C SER A 19 -9.35 45.68 26.14
N ASP A 20 -10.11 44.85 26.87
CA ASP A 20 -10.58 43.52 26.53
C ASP A 20 -10.61 43.27 25.01
N SER A 21 -9.72 42.40 24.57
CA SER A 21 -10.00 41.56 23.43
C SER A 21 -10.43 40.22 24.00
N ASN A 22 -11.69 39.85 23.77
CA ASN A 22 -12.10 38.46 23.76
C ASN A 22 -11.13 37.74 22.84
N GLN A 23 -10.12 37.10 23.41
CA GLN A 23 -9.42 36.05 22.71
C GLN A 23 -10.46 34.94 22.55
N GLU A 24 -11.08 34.88 21.37
CA GLU A 24 -11.51 33.61 20.87
C GLU A 24 -10.28 32.70 20.95
N ILE A 25 -10.32 31.79 21.91
CA ILE A 25 -9.42 30.65 21.94
C ILE A 25 -9.80 29.88 20.67
N ILE A 26 -9.12 30.20 19.57
CA ILE A 26 -9.09 29.32 18.42
C ILE A 26 -8.31 28.11 18.92
N ASN A 27 -9.02 27.15 19.49
CA ASN A 27 -8.51 25.79 19.66
C ASN A 27 -8.30 25.25 18.24
N ASN A 28 -7.14 25.56 17.64
CA ASN A 28 -6.62 24.86 16.49
C ASN A 28 -6.15 23.47 16.95
N THR A 29 -7.05 22.69 17.54
CA THR A 29 -6.86 21.24 17.60
C THR A 29 -7.16 20.76 16.19
N THR A 30 -6.11 20.62 15.38
CA THR A 30 -6.17 19.82 14.16
C THR A 30 -6.78 18.47 14.53
N GLU A 31 -7.86 18.09 13.85
CA GLU A 31 -8.51 16.81 14.06
C GLU A 31 -7.50 15.69 13.77
N PRO A 32 -7.28 14.75 14.71
CA PRO A 32 -6.28 13.71 14.53
C PRO A 32 -6.76 12.69 13.49
N ASN A 33 -5.82 12.16 12.72
CA ASN A 33 -6.06 11.27 11.60
C ASN A 33 -5.54 9.86 11.85
N LEU A 34 -6.20 8.89 11.21
CA LEU A 34 -5.64 7.59 10.90
C LEU A 34 -4.86 7.73 9.59
N ILE A 35 -3.56 7.49 9.65
CA ILE A 35 -2.66 7.55 8.49
C ILE A 35 -2.20 6.13 8.17
N ILE A 36 -2.46 5.67 6.96
CA ILE A 36 -1.95 4.40 6.46
C ILE A 36 -0.72 4.66 5.59
N LYS A 37 0.41 4.04 5.92
CA LYS A 37 1.64 4.06 5.12
C LYS A 37 1.96 2.68 4.57
N PHE A 38 2.56 2.62 3.38
CA PHE A 38 3.08 1.36 2.83
C PHE A 38 4.58 1.28 3.03
N LYS A 39 5.09 0.07 3.24
CA LYS A 39 6.52 -0.23 3.31
C LYS A 39 6.80 -1.54 2.59
N PHE A 40 7.88 -1.60 1.83
CA PHE A 40 8.27 -2.78 1.07
C PHE A 40 9.53 -3.39 1.68
N ASN A 41 9.41 -4.63 2.17
CA ASN A 41 10.46 -5.24 2.98
C ASN A 41 10.99 -6.54 2.35
N PRO A 42 12.20 -6.54 1.76
CA PRO A 42 12.79 -7.71 1.14
C PRO A 42 13.38 -8.71 2.14
N THR A 43 13.43 -8.39 3.44
CA THR A 43 13.95 -9.27 4.50
C THR A 43 12.87 -9.77 5.46
N GLN A 44 11.64 -9.28 5.32
CA GLN A 44 10.48 -9.82 6.04
C GLN A 44 10.27 -11.28 5.67
N GLU A 45 9.74 -12.08 6.60
CA GLU A 45 9.50 -13.50 6.37
C GLU A 45 8.63 -13.72 5.12
N ARG A 46 8.98 -14.75 4.34
CA ARG A 46 8.24 -15.14 3.16
C ARG A 46 7.17 -16.15 3.56
N LEU A 47 5.89 -15.80 3.39
CA LEU A 47 4.76 -16.65 3.76
C LEU A 47 4.07 -17.32 2.56
N ASN A 48 3.44 -18.47 2.82
CA ASN A 48 2.52 -19.14 1.90
C ASN A 48 1.07 -18.62 2.07
N ASN A 49 0.12 -19.18 1.32
CA ASN A 49 -1.30 -18.81 1.38
C ASN A 49 -1.96 -19.01 2.76
N PHE A 50 -1.41 -19.89 3.61
CA PHE A 50 -1.89 -20.14 4.97
C PHE A 50 -1.21 -19.24 6.02
N GLY A 51 -0.34 -18.32 5.60
CA GLY A 51 0.40 -17.46 6.52
C GLY A 51 1.57 -18.14 7.23
N GLU A 52 2.04 -19.29 6.73
CA GLU A 52 3.17 -20.02 7.30
C GLU A 52 4.46 -19.75 6.50
N PRO A 53 5.66 -19.89 7.10
CA PRO A 53 6.92 -19.71 6.40
C PRO A 53 7.03 -20.61 5.17
N ALA A 54 7.47 -20.04 4.05
CA ALA A 54 7.52 -20.72 2.76
C ALA A 54 8.93 -20.73 2.19
N VAL A 55 9.35 -21.90 1.71
CA VAL A 55 10.61 -22.10 0.98
C VAL A 55 10.39 -21.98 -0.53
N ILE A 56 11.47 -21.75 -1.28
CA ILE A 56 11.45 -21.85 -2.74
C ILE A 56 11.43 -23.32 -3.13
N SER A 57 10.57 -23.69 -4.07
CA SER A 57 10.43 -25.09 -4.50
C SER A 57 11.68 -25.57 -5.23
N ALA A 58 11.98 -26.87 -5.14
CA ALA A 58 13.10 -27.44 -5.89
C ALA A 58 12.87 -27.29 -7.40
N GLY A 59 13.89 -26.80 -8.12
CA GLY A 59 13.79 -26.46 -9.54
C GLY A 59 13.24 -25.07 -9.83
N ASN A 60 12.99 -24.26 -8.78
CA ASN A 60 12.67 -22.85 -8.91
C ASN A 60 13.78 -21.97 -8.35
N ALA A 61 13.89 -20.76 -8.89
CA ALA A 61 14.64 -19.66 -8.31
C ALA A 61 13.71 -18.46 -8.06
N ALA A 62 14.18 -17.52 -7.25
CA ALA A 62 13.41 -16.34 -6.91
C ALA A 62 14.31 -15.14 -6.62
N GLN A 63 13.73 -13.95 -6.73
CA GLN A 63 14.36 -12.69 -6.36
C GLN A 63 13.35 -11.79 -5.64
N SER A 64 13.87 -10.82 -4.88
CA SER A 64 13.07 -9.75 -4.28
C SER A 64 13.03 -8.55 -5.24
N PRO A 65 11.89 -8.25 -5.89
CA PRO A 65 11.78 -7.06 -6.73
C PRO A 65 12.00 -5.78 -5.94
N ASN A 66 12.57 -4.78 -6.60
CA ASN A 66 12.66 -3.42 -6.06
C ASN A 66 11.34 -2.69 -6.37
N PHE A 67 10.35 -2.81 -5.49
CA PHE A 67 9.04 -2.19 -5.67
C PHE A 67 9.12 -0.67 -5.58
N GLU A 68 8.52 0.00 -6.57
CA GLU A 68 8.40 1.45 -6.63
C GLU A 68 7.10 1.93 -5.99
N LYS A 69 5.99 1.21 -6.24
CA LYS A 69 4.66 1.57 -5.73
C LYS A 69 3.69 0.38 -5.73
N MET A 70 2.69 0.48 -4.87
CA MET A 70 1.54 -0.43 -4.82
C MET A 70 0.23 0.36 -4.73
N SER A 71 -0.87 -0.30 -5.06
CA SER A 71 -2.23 0.18 -4.88
C SER A 71 -3.07 -0.85 -4.13
N ALA A 72 -3.94 -0.39 -3.23
CA ALA A 72 -4.99 -1.20 -2.63
C ALA A 72 -6.37 -0.78 -3.16
N ASN A 73 -7.31 -1.73 -3.17
CA ASN A 73 -8.74 -1.46 -3.42
C ASN A 73 -9.58 -1.59 -2.14
N TYR A 74 -9.05 -2.20 -1.08
CA TYR A 74 -9.81 -2.42 0.15
C TYR A 74 -8.87 -2.50 1.35
N ILE A 75 -9.24 -1.87 2.46
CA ILE A 75 -8.58 -2.00 3.76
C ILE A 75 -9.66 -2.18 4.82
N GLU A 76 -9.51 -3.21 5.66
CA GLU A 76 -10.40 -3.50 6.78
C GLU A 76 -9.60 -3.82 8.05
N PHE A 77 -10.07 -3.31 9.18
CA PHE A 77 -9.63 -3.71 10.50
C PHE A 77 -10.62 -4.71 11.11
N ALA A 78 -10.12 -5.89 11.43
CA ALA A 78 -10.93 -6.98 11.98
C ALA A 78 -10.66 -7.13 13.49
N PRO A 79 -11.71 -7.06 14.34
CA PRO A 79 -11.57 -7.19 15.79
C PRO A 79 -10.95 -8.50 16.27
N THR A 80 -11.30 -9.62 15.64
CA THR A 80 -10.88 -10.95 16.10
C THR A 80 -10.59 -11.89 14.94
N VAL A 81 -9.98 -13.04 15.25
CA VAL A 81 -9.76 -14.15 14.30
C VAL A 81 -11.03 -14.68 13.62
N ASN A 82 -12.21 -14.45 14.20
CA ASN A 82 -13.51 -14.94 13.70
C ASN A 82 -14.31 -13.88 12.95
N THR A 83 -13.81 -12.64 12.85
CA THR A 83 -14.46 -11.59 12.07
C THR A 83 -14.37 -11.96 10.59
N LEU A 84 -15.50 -12.18 9.91
CA LEU A 84 -15.52 -12.52 8.49
C LEU A 84 -15.14 -11.32 7.61
N LEU A 85 -14.67 -11.57 6.38
CA LEU A 85 -14.31 -10.51 5.44
C LEU A 85 -15.54 -9.62 5.18
N GLY A 86 -15.40 -8.31 5.39
CA GLY A 86 -16.50 -7.34 5.27
C GLY A 86 -17.30 -7.09 6.54
N ASP A 87 -17.09 -7.89 7.60
CA ASP A 87 -17.76 -7.70 8.90
C ASP A 87 -16.92 -6.86 9.89
N GLY A 88 -15.68 -6.53 9.55
CA GLY A 88 -14.83 -5.60 10.29
C GLY A 88 -15.12 -4.13 10.00
N GLU A 89 -14.26 -3.25 10.51
CA GLU A 89 -14.29 -1.83 10.20
C GLU A 89 -13.62 -1.58 8.84
N ILE A 90 -14.41 -1.16 7.85
CA ILE A 90 -13.93 -0.86 6.51
C ILE A 90 -13.31 0.54 6.49
N ILE A 91 -11.99 0.60 6.37
CA ILE A 91 -11.20 1.84 6.37
C ILE A 91 -11.14 2.45 4.97
N PHE A 92 -11.14 1.60 3.94
CA PHE A 92 -11.00 2.05 2.56
C PHE A 92 -11.71 1.11 1.61
N THR A 93 -12.36 1.70 0.60
CA THR A 93 -12.82 1.00 -0.60
C THR A 93 -12.49 1.87 -1.81
N GLY A 94 -11.79 1.30 -2.77
CA GLY A 94 -11.41 1.98 -4.01
C GLY A 94 -12.57 2.08 -4.99
N ASN A 95 -12.34 2.82 -6.07
CA ASN A 95 -13.35 2.99 -7.11
C ASN A 95 -13.51 1.69 -7.90
N GLU A 96 -14.76 1.35 -8.21
CA GLU A 96 -15.11 0.23 -9.09
C GLU A 96 -15.94 0.72 -10.27
N THR A 97 -15.95 -0.07 -11.34
CA THR A 97 -16.64 0.23 -12.60
C THR A 97 -17.22 -1.02 -13.23
N THR A 98 -18.22 -0.85 -14.08
CA THR A 98 -18.83 -1.89 -14.92
C THR A 98 -18.52 -1.67 -16.41
N GLN A 99 -17.57 -0.79 -16.73
CA GLN A 99 -17.26 -0.42 -18.12
C GLN A 99 -16.80 -1.63 -18.96
N GLY A 100 -16.09 -2.59 -18.36
CA GLY A 100 -15.69 -3.84 -19.01
C GLY A 100 -16.74 -4.96 -18.94
N GLY A 101 -17.98 -4.67 -18.51
CA GLY A 101 -19.04 -5.65 -18.26
C GLY A 101 -19.21 -5.92 -16.77
N GLU A 102 -18.55 -6.95 -16.26
CA GLU A 102 -18.57 -7.29 -14.83
C GLU A 102 -17.91 -6.20 -13.98
N VAL A 103 -18.33 -6.11 -12.70
CA VAL A 103 -17.72 -5.18 -11.73
C VAL A 103 -16.22 -5.46 -11.62
N ALA A 104 -15.44 -4.39 -11.70
CA ALA A 104 -13.99 -4.43 -11.64
C ALA A 104 -13.46 -3.17 -10.93
N ILE A 105 -12.28 -3.30 -10.35
CA ILE A 105 -11.49 -2.18 -9.84
C ILE A 105 -11.23 -1.20 -10.98
N ASP A 106 -11.59 0.06 -10.79
CA ASP A 106 -11.32 1.12 -11.76
C ASP A 106 -9.88 1.59 -11.62
N PHE A 107 -8.96 0.93 -12.34
CA PHE A 107 -7.53 1.18 -12.24
C PHE A 107 -7.17 2.64 -12.55
N LYS A 108 -7.95 3.33 -13.39
CA LYS A 108 -7.70 4.74 -13.72
C LYS A 108 -7.79 5.65 -12.48
N ASN A 109 -8.62 5.28 -11.52
CA ASN A 109 -8.85 6.01 -10.28
C ASN A 109 -8.15 5.36 -9.07
N ALA A 110 -7.23 4.43 -9.31
CA ALA A 110 -6.44 3.80 -8.26
C ALA A 110 -5.54 4.82 -7.54
N ILE A 111 -5.40 4.65 -6.23
CA ILE A 111 -4.47 5.40 -5.39
C ILE A 111 -3.18 4.58 -5.27
N PHE A 112 -2.02 5.23 -5.27
CA PHE A 112 -0.73 4.56 -5.16
C PHE A 112 0.07 5.12 -3.99
N ALA A 113 0.88 4.26 -3.38
CA ALA A 113 1.91 4.65 -2.43
C ALA A 113 3.20 3.86 -2.70
N GLY A 114 4.33 4.55 -2.61
CA GLY A 114 5.67 3.97 -2.61
C GLY A 114 6.15 3.56 -1.22
N ASP A 115 7.46 3.28 -1.12
CA ASP A 115 8.08 2.85 0.13
C ASP A 115 8.10 3.97 1.19
N ASN A 116 7.51 3.69 2.34
CA ASN A 116 7.26 4.62 3.46
C ASN A 116 6.36 5.82 3.11
N GLU A 117 5.62 5.75 2.01
CA GLU A 117 4.68 6.81 1.62
C GLU A 117 3.30 6.60 2.24
N THR A 118 2.60 7.71 2.47
CA THR A 118 1.19 7.71 2.90
C THR A 118 0.29 7.28 1.75
N PHE A 119 -0.46 6.19 1.96
CA PHE A 119 -1.51 5.72 1.06
C PHE A 119 -2.85 6.41 1.34
N LEU A 120 -3.21 6.56 2.62
CA LEU A 120 -4.49 7.11 3.06
C LEU A 120 -4.29 7.97 4.30
N SER A 121 -5.05 9.06 4.40
CA SER A 121 -5.22 9.83 5.63
C SER A 121 -6.70 10.18 5.78
N ILE A 122 -7.33 9.69 6.84
CA ILE A 122 -8.73 9.97 7.17
C ILE A 122 -8.85 10.44 8.63
N PRO A 123 -9.82 11.31 8.95
CA PRO A 123 -10.08 11.68 10.34
C PRO A 123 -10.39 10.46 11.21
N LEU A 124 -9.82 10.38 12.42
CA LEU A 124 -10.12 9.30 13.37
C LEU A 124 -11.60 9.29 13.78
N SER A 125 -12.30 10.41 13.66
CA SER A 125 -13.75 10.50 13.87
C SER A 125 -14.57 9.65 12.89
N GLN A 126 -13.98 9.25 11.76
CA GLN A 126 -14.59 8.36 10.76
C GLN A 126 -14.29 6.88 11.02
N VAL A 127 -13.45 6.57 12.00
CA VAL A 127 -13.08 5.19 12.36
C VAL A 127 -13.84 4.77 13.61
N SER A 128 -14.51 3.64 13.55
CA SER A 128 -15.23 3.11 14.71
C SER A 128 -14.30 2.86 15.90
N GLN A 129 -14.74 3.26 17.09
CA GLN A 129 -14.07 2.91 18.34
C GLN A 129 -14.05 1.40 18.52
N GLY A 130 -12.91 0.85 18.96
CA GLY A 130 -12.77 -0.59 19.11
C GLY A 130 -11.34 -1.05 19.32
N TYR A 131 -11.21 -2.36 19.45
CA TYR A 131 -9.93 -3.07 19.47
C TYR A 131 -9.87 -3.97 18.24
N TYR A 132 -8.80 -3.85 17.47
CA TYR A 132 -8.60 -4.55 16.21
C TYR A 132 -7.32 -5.38 16.27
N GLU A 133 -7.44 -6.70 16.17
CA GLU A 133 -6.30 -7.61 16.18
C GLU A 133 -5.68 -7.78 14.79
N TRP A 134 -6.45 -7.56 13.72
CA TRP A 134 -6.07 -7.92 12.36
C TRP A 134 -6.32 -6.81 11.36
N VAL A 135 -5.50 -6.80 10.31
CA VAL A 135 -5.74 -6.03 9.08
C VAL A 135 -5.98 -6.98 7.91
N ARG A 136 -6.87 -6.58 7.01
CA ARG A 136 -7.07 -7.18 5.70
C ARG A 136 -6.90 -6.14 4.62
N VAL A 137 -6.09 -6.43 3.61
CA VAL A 137 -5.81 -5.50 2.52
C VAL A 137 -6.00 -6.23 1.19
N SER A 138 -6.95 -5.78 0.36
CA SER A 138 -6.99 -6.19 -1.05
C SER A 138 -6.07 -5.29 -1.85
N LEU A 139 -4.98 -5.84 -2.39
CA LEU A 139 -4.17 -5.12 -3.34
C LEU A 139 -4.79 -5.14 -4.73
N ALA A 140 -4.69 -4.01 -5.42
CA ALA A 140 -5.09 -3.88 -6.82
C ALA A 140 -3.88 -4.06 -7.75
N TYR A 141 -2.73 -3.48 -7.37
CA TYR A 141 -1.59 -3.32 -8.25
C TYR A 141 -0.27 -3.26 -7.49
N GLN A 142 0.80 -3.71 -8.14
CA GLN A 142 2.17 -3.55 -7.68
C GLN A 142 3.12 -3.35 -8.87
N GLU A 143 4.12 -2.48 -8.71
CA GLU A 143 5.11 -2.18 -9.75
C GLU A 143 6.51 -2.11 -9.16
N GLY A 144 7.46 -2.74 -9.81
CA GLY A 144 8.84 -2.77 -9.36
C GLY A 144 9.81 -3.29 -10.39
N ALA A 145 11.09 -3.09 -10.13
CA ALA A 145 12.15 -3.57 -10.99
C ALA A 145 12.56 -5.02 -10.66
N ILE A 146 12.79 -5.81 -11.71
CA ILE A 146 13.37 -7.15 -11.62
C ILE A 146 14.61 -7.26 -12.52
N ASN A 147 15.56 -8.10 -12.13
CA ASN A 147 16.71 -8.43 -12.96
C ASN A 147 16.42 -9.67 -13.81
N PHE A 148 16.96 -9.70 -15.02
CA PHE A 148 16.91 -10.86 -15.91
C PHE A 148 18.21 -10.97 -16.71
N LEU A 149 18.56 -12.19 -17.09
CA LEU A 149 19.69 -12.48 -17.96
C LEU A 149 19.17 -12.65 -19.39
N ALA A 150 19.68 -11.81 -20.30
CA ALA A 150 19.29 -11.87 -21.71
C ALA A 150 20.14 -12.87 -22.49
N GLU A 151 19.67 -13.25 -23.69
CA GLU A 151 20.35 -14.19 -24.60
C GLU A 151 21.80 -13.79 -24.95
N ASN A 152 22.13 -12.49 -24.87
CA ASN A 152 23.50 -12.00 -25.09
C ASN A 152 24.45 -12.24 -23.90
N GLY A 153 23.97 -12.87 -22.83
CA GLY A 153 24.74 -13.18 -21.61
C GLY A 153 24.91 -12.01 -20.64
N ASN A 154 24.29 -10.85 -20.90
CA ASN A 154 24.31 -9.72 -19.99
C ASN A 154 23.04 -9.67 -19.12
N GLU A 155 23.23 -9.21 -17.88
CA GLU A 155 22.12 -8.97 -16.95
C GLU A 155 21.58 -7.57 -17.14
N TYR A 156 20.26 -7.47 -17.23
CA TYR A 156 19.52 -6.23 -17.39
C TYR A 156 18.46 -6.13 -16.31
N GLN A 157 17.96 -4.91 -16.15
CA GLN A 157 16.81 -4.63 -15.32
C GLN A 157 15.63 -4.23 -16.21
N GLY A 158 14.42 -4.64 -15.82
CA GLY A 158 13.19 -4.15 -16.39
C GLY A 158 12.14 -3.89 -15.32
N THR A 159 11.10 -3.15 -15.68
CA THR A 159 10.01 -2.79 -14.78
C THR A 159 8.84 -3.74 -15.01
N LEU A 160 8.40 -4.40 -13.94
CA LEU A 160 7.25 -5.29 -13.92
C LEU A 160 6.05 -4.59 -13.27
N ALA A 161 4.97 -4.46 -14.02
CA ALA A 161 3.65 -4.09 -13.53
C ALA A 161 2.81 -5.35 -13.35
N SER A 162 2.26 -5.56 -12.15
CA SER A 162 1.38 -6.69 -11.84
C SER A 162 0.03 -6.21 -11.31
N PHE A 163 -1.04 -6.65 -11.96
CA PHE A 163 -2.42 -6.38 -11.56
C PHE A 163 -2.91 -7.57 -10.75
N VAL A 164 -2.86 -7.40 -9.43
CA VAL A 164 -3.08 -8.48 -8.47
C VAL A 164 -4.52 -8.49 -7.93
N GLY A 165 -5.26 -7.39 -8.09
CA GLY A 165 -6.66 -7.31 -7.67
C GLY A 165 -7.57 -8.32 -8.38
N TYR A 166 -8.73 -8.60 -7.77
CA TYR A 166 -9.64 -9.65 -8.20
C TYR A 166 -10.09 -9.52 -9.67
N ASN A 167 -10.38 -8.30 -10.10
CA ASN A 167 -10.73 -7.95 -11.46
C ASN A 167 -10.43 -6.46 -11.65
N ASN A 168 -9.59 -6.10 -12.61
CA ASN A 168 -9.17 -4.72 -12.86
C ASN A 168 -9.67 -4.30 -14.23
N TYR A 169 -10.47 -3.24 -14.30
CA TYR A 169 -10.72 -2.58 -15.56
C TYR A 169 -9.55 -1.64 -15.86
N ILE A 170 -8.79 -1.97 -16.90
CA ILE A 170 -7.59 -1.24 -17.28
C ILE A 170 -7.90 -0.54 -18.61
N SER A 171 -8.02 0.79 -18.61
CA SER A 171 -8.08 1.54 -19.87
C SER A 171 -6.70 1.55 -20.53
N SER A 172 -5.73 2.10 -19.80
CA SER A 172 -4.33 2.18 -20.18
C SER A 172 -3.49 2.46 -18.95
N PHE A 173 -2.20 2.19 -19.02
CA PHE A 173 -1.25 2.52 -17.97
C PHE A 173 0.12 2.84 -18.57
N ASN A 174 0.90 3.64 -17.85
CA ASN A 174 2.29 3.93 -18.21
C ASN A 174 3.22 2.99 -17.45
N LEU A 175 4.11 2.31 -18.17
CA LEU A 175 5.14 1.46 -17.60
C LEU A 175 6.49 1.92 -18.16
N ASN A 176 7.30 2.54 -17.31
CA ASN A 176 8.61 3.10 -17.68
C ASN A 176 8.59 3.94 -18.98
N GLY A 177 7.61 4.87 -19.08
CA GLY A 177 7.45 5.74 -20.25
C GLY A 177 6.65 5.12 -21.40
N SER A 178 6.44 3.80 -21.43
CA SER A 178 5.61 3.12 -22.43
C SER A 178 4.14 3.17 -22.03
N ASN A 179 3.29 3.75 -22.90
CA ASN A 179 1.84 3.76 -22.68
C ASN A 179 1.20 2.49 -23.27
N ILE A 180 0.66 1.64 -22.41
CA ILE A 180 0.03 0.37 -22.76
C ILE A 180 -1.48 0.54 -22.71
N ILE A 181 -2.16 0.24 -23.81
CA ILE A 181 -3.62 0.33 -23.93
C ILE A 181 -4.20 -1.09 -23.80
N VAL A 182 -5.15 -1.26 -22.89
CA VAL A 182 -5.81 -2.56 -22.63
C VAL A 182 -7.31 -2.47 -22.95
N ASN A 183 -8.00 -1.48 -22.39
CA ASN A 183 -9.46 -1.26 -22.49
C ASN A 183 -10.30 -2.51 -22.20
N GLU A 184 -9.94 -3.26 -21.16
CA GLU A 184 -10.60 -4.52 -20.81
C GLU A 184 -10.53 -4.78 -19.30
N ASN A 185 -11.47 -5.60 -18.83
CA ASN A 185 -11.34 -6.28 -17.53
C ASN A 185 -10.23 -7.33 -17.59
N LYS A 186 -9.35 -7.32 -16.60
CA LYS A 186 -8.29 -8.32 -16.40
C LYS A 186 -8.38 -8.91 -15.01
N LEU A 187 -8.49 -10.23 -14.94
CA LEU A 187 -8.46 -10.97 -13.67
C LEU A 187 -7.08 -10.87 -13.01
N GLN A 188 -7.04 -11.21 -11.72
CA GLN A 188 -5.81 -11.32 -10.96
C GLN A 188 -4.71 -12.05 -11.75
N GLY A 189 -3.52 -11.46 -11.77
CA GLY A 189 -2.34 -12.03 -12.40
C GLY A 189 -2.09 -11.54 -13.82
N PHE A 190 -2.86 -10.57 -14.35
CA PHE A 190 -2.42 -9.85 -15.54
C PHE A 190 -1.16 -9.04 -15.21
N TRP A 191 -0.18 -9.05 -16.10
CA TRP A 191 1.07 -8.34 -15.91
C TRP A 191 1.61 -7.78 -17.22
N ALA A 192 2.44 -6.76 -17.11
CA ALA A 192 3.27 -6.27 -18.20
C ALA A 192 4.69 -6.03 -17.70
N PHE A 193 5.64 -6.31 -18.58
CA PHE A 193 7.05 -6.11 -18.32
C PHE A 193 7.63 -5.21 -19.41
N GLU A 194 8.31 -4.16 -18.99
CA GLU A 194 9.03 -3.25 -19.87
C GLU A 194 10.53 -3.37 -19.63
N THR A 195 11.30 -3.47 -20.70
CA THR A 195 12.75 -3.35 -20.65
C THR A 195 13.28 -2.84 -21.99
N LEU A 196 14.23 -1.90 -21.96
CA LEU A 196 14.95 -1.40 -23.13
C LEU A 196 14.03 -0.91 -24.28
N GLY A 197 12.85 -0.37 -23.95
CA GLY A 197 11.85 0.11 -24.92
C GLY A 197 10.98 -0.99 -25.52
N LEU A 198 11.09 -2.23 -25.03
CA LEU A 198 10.23 -3.35 -25.38
C LEU A 198 9.24 -3.60 -24.25
N THR A 199 7.98 -3.83 -24.62
CA THR A 199 6.94 -4.21 -23.68
C THR A 199 6.38 -5.57 -24.05
N ILE A 200 6.29 -6.45 -23.06
CA ILE A 200 5.59 -7.73 -23.14
C ILE A 200 4.48 -7.77 -22.09
N GLN A 201 3.43 -8.55 -22.35
CA GLN A 201 2.28 -8.70 -21.47
C GLN A 201 1.96 -10.18 -21.29
N GLY A 202 1.35 -10.53 -20.17
CA GLY A 202 0.93 -11.90 -19.89
C GLY A 202 -0.15 -11.98 -18.84
N GLN A 203 -0.55 -13.22 -18.55
CA GLN A 203 -1.56 -13.56 -17.56
C GLN A 203 -1.06 -14.78 -16.80
N ALA A 204 -0.87 -14.64 -15.49
CA ALA A 204 -0.58 -15.77 -14.62
C ALA A 204 -1.82 -16.70 -14.53
N PRO A 205 -1.62 -18.01 -14.36
CA PRO A 205 -2.73 -18.94 -14.12
C PRO A 205 -3.55 -18.55 -12.88
N GLU A 206 -4.83 -18.86 -12.91
CA GLU A 206 -5.71 -18.61 -11.77
C GLU A 206 -5.20 -19.34 -10.52
N GLY A 207 -5.12 -18.60 -9.40
CA GLY A 207 -4.62 -19.13 -8.13
C GLY A 207 -3.11 -19.28 -8.02
N ALA A 208 -2.33 -18.89 -9.04
CA ALA A 208 -0.86 -18.92 -8.98
C ALA A 208 -0.28 -17.82 -8.09
N THR A 209 -0.98 -16.69 -7.93
CA THR A 209 -0.54 -15.58 -7.08
C THR A 209 -0.74 -15.93 -5.62
N THR A 210 0.36 -15.96 -4.85
CA THR A 210 0.27 -16.16 -3.39
C THR A 210 -0.32 -14.92 -2.71
N VAL A 211 -1.29 -15.16 -1.83
CA VAL A 211 -1.99 -14.14 -1.02
C VAL A 211 -2.15 -14.70 0.40
N PRO A 212 -1.25 -14.37 1.33
CA PRO A 212 -1.26 -14.97 2.67
C PRO A 212 -2.49 -14.60 3.49
N ASN A 213 -3.15 -15.63 4.03
CA ASN A 213 -4.20 -15.50 5.03
C ASN A 213 -3.96 -16.46 6.22
N PRO A 214 -3.33 -16.00 7.31
CA PRO A 214 -3.19 -16.77 8.55
C PRO A 214 -4.52 -17.21 9.17
N LEU A 215 -5.63 -16.55 8.82
CA LEU A 215 -6.97 -16.85 9.32
C LEU A 215 -7.74 -17.83 8.45
N PHE A 216 -7.08 -18.56 7.54
CA PHE A 216 -7.75 -19.43 6.57
C PHE A 216 -8.80 -20.37 7.20
N ASN A 217 -8.52 -20.93 8.38
CA ASN A 217 -9.43 -21.87 9.05
C ASN A 217 -10.60 -21.21 9.79
N SER A 218 -10.46 -19.97 10.28
CA SER A 218 -11.47 -19.27 11.09
C SER A 218 -12.25 -18.22 10.30
N SER A 219 -11.58 -17.55 9.36
CA SER A 219 -12.14 -16.55 8.47
C SER A 219 -11.44 -16.61 7.10
N PRO A 220 -11.86 -17.53 6.21
CA PRO A 220 -11.30 -17.63 4.87
C PRO A 220 -11.64 -16.39 4.04
N VAL A 221 -10.80 -16.13 3.03
CA VAL A 221 -11.04 -15.10 2.02
C VAL A 221 -11.32 -15.77 0.67
N PRO A 222 -12.14 -15.16 -0.22
CA PRO A 222 -12.37 -15.73 -1.54
C PRO A 222 -11.07 -15.87 -2.33
N GLN A 223 -10.89 -17.00 -3.01
CA GLN A 223 -9.76 -17.16 -3.92
C GLN A 223 -9.80 -16.08 -5.02
N GLY A 224 -8.64 -15.56 -5.43
CA GLY A 224 -8.58 -14.47 -6.39
C GLY A 224 -8.87 -13.08 -5.82
N SER A 225 -9.35 -12.93 -4.58
CA SER A 225 -9.67 -11.62 -3.97
C SER A 225 -8.45 -10.72 -3.71
N CYS A 226 -7.25 -11.32 -3.67
CA CYS A 226 -6.00 -10.66 -3.31
C CYS A 226 -6.01 -9.99 -1.93
N VAL A 227 -6.85 -10.48 -1.03
CA VAL A 227 -6.90 -10.01 0.36
C VAL A 227 -5.80 -10.67 1.18
N VAL A 228 -4.71 -9.95 1.41
CA VAL A 228 -3.66 -10.35 2.36
C VAL A 228 -4.06 -9.98 3.78
N THR A 229 -3.83 -10.89 4.72
CA THR A 229 -4.20 -10.71 6.14
C THR A 229 -2.96 -10.71 7.03
N GLY A 230 -2.90 -9.81 7.99
CA GLY A 230 -1.82 -9.75 8.98
C GLY A 230 -2.31 -9.32 10.36
N SER A 231 -1.58 -9.72 11.40
CA SER A 231 -1.90 -9.41 12.79
C SER A 231 -1.11 -8.21 13.29
N PHE A 232 -1.75 -7.35 14.08
CA PHE A 232 -1.04 -6.40 14.93
C PHE A 232 -0.41 -7.13 16.11
N GLU A 233 0.86 -6.84 16.43
CA GLU A 233 1.56 -7.49 17.56
C GLU A 233 0.83 -7.30 18.90
N ASN A 234 0.25 -6.11 19.13
CA ASN A 234 -0.48 -5.75 20.35
C ASN A 234 -1.93 -5.30 20.09
N GLY A 235 -2.45 -5.53 18.88
CA GLY A 235 -3.70 -4.92 18.42
C GLY A 235 -3.60 -3.41 18.19
N LEU A 236 -4.63 -2.84 17.55
CA LEU A 236 -4.88 -1.42 17.41
C LEU A 236 -6.11 -1.05 18.26
N THR A 237 -5.97 -0.07 19.15
CA THR A 237 -7.10 0.46 19.92
C THR A 237 -7.47 1.85 19.41
N ILE A 238 -8.74 2.04 19.04
CA ILE A 238 -9.34 3.34 18.76
C ILE A 238 -10.32 3.66 19.88
N THR A 239 -10.05 4.74 20.61
CA THR A 239 -10.78 5.22 21.78
C THR A 239 -11.81 6.29 21.45
N GLY A 240 -11.61 7.02 20.34
CA GLY A 240 -12.42 8.19 19.97
C GLY A 240 -12.09 9.43 20.80
N SER A 241 -11.02 9.40 21.59
CA SER A 241 -10.50 10.54 22.35
C SER A 241 -9.03 10.83 22.04
N GLU A 242 -8.55 10.36 20.89
CA GLU A 242 -7.20 10.63 20.43
C GLU A 242 -6.96 12.13 20.30
N THR A 243 -5.74 12.55 20.58
CA THR A 243 -5.28 13.94 20.44
C THR A 243 -4.11 14.08 19.47
N SER A 244 -3.70 12.97 18.87
CA SER A 244 -2.52 12.78 18.03
C SER A 244 -2.87 11.81 16.91
N ASP A 245 -2.13 11.91 15.81
CA ASP A 245 -2.35 11.02 14.68
C ASP A 245 -1.95 9.58 15.05
N ILE A 246 -2.71 8.61 14.54
CA ILE A 246 -2.33 7.21 14.59
C ILE A 246 -1.82 6.83 13.22
N VAL A 247 -0.54 6.48 13.15
CA VAL A 247 0.08 6.00 11.91
C VAL A 247 0.17 4.49 11.96
N VAL A 248 -0.46 3.84 10.98
CA VAL A 248 -0.36 2.40 10.74
C VAL A 248 0.48 2.18 9.50
N THR A 249 1.65 1.58 9.66
CA THR A 249 2.52 1.20 8.54
C THR A 249 2.30 -0.26 8.19
N PHE A 250 1.89 -0.53 6.96
CA PHE A 250 1.79 -1.87 6.39
C PHE A 250 3.12 -2.26 5.75
N SER A 251 3.90 -3.09 6.44
CA SER A 251 5.12 -3.68 5.92
C SER A 251 4.78 -4.93 5.11
N PHE A 252 4.86 -4.83 3.78
CA PHE A 252 4.64 -5.93 2.85
C PHE A 252 5.94 -6.70 2.62
N SER A 253 5.88 -8.03 2.72
CA SER A 253 7.02 -8.88 2.41
C SER A 253 7.19 -9.02 0.91
N THR A 254 8.31 -8.52 0.41
CA THR A 254 8.73 -8.65 -1.00
C THR A 254 9.82 -9.70 -1.16
N ASN A 255 10.22 -10.32 -0.06
CA ASN A 255 11.27 -11.33 0.04
C ASN A 255 11.00 -12.51 -0.90
N ASN A 256 11.81 -12.63 -1.97
CA ASN A 256 11.69 -13.68 -2.98
C ASN A 256 10.24 -13.85 -3.46
N SER A 257 9.59 -12.71 -3.71
CA SER A 257 8.19 -12.64 -4.16
C SER A 257 8.04 -12.93 -5.65
N PHE A 258 9.08 -12.68 -6.46
CA PHE A 258 9.12 -13.07 -7.86
C PHE A 258 9.85 -14.41 -8.00
N GLU A 259 9.12 -15.46 -8.35
CA GLU A 259 9.61 -16.85 -8.44
C GLU A 259 9.33 -17.41 -9.84
N TRP A 260 10.28 -18.20 -10.36
CA TRP A 260 10.19 -18.82 -11.68
C TRP A 260 10.76 -20.25 -11.65
N THR A 261 10.38 -21.05 -12.65
CA THR A 261 10.99 -22.37 -12.88
C THR A 261 12.34 -22.20 -13.57
N GLU A 262 13.39 -22.82 -13.04
CA GLU A 262 14.71 -22.82 -13.65
C GLU A 262 14.80 -23.85 -14.78
N VAL A 263 15.31 -23.40 -15.93
CA VAL A 263 15.83 -24.29 -16.98
C VAL A 263 17.34 -24.41 -16.81
N ASN A 264 18.00 -23.28 -16.53
CA ASN A 264 19.40 -23.22 -16.13
C ASN A 264 19.45 -22.99 -14.62
N ILE A 265 20.17 -23.84 -13.89
CA ILE A 265 20.22 -23.77 -12.42
C ILE A 265 21.35 -22.80 -12.01
N ASP A 266 21.11 -21.50 -12.17
CA ASP A 266 22.08 -20.45 -11.89
C ASP A 266 21.54 -19.30 -11.02
N GLY A 267 20.25 -19.36 -10.64
CA GLY A 267 19.57 -18.37 -9.82
C GLY A 267 19.21 -17.08 -10.55
N LYS A 268 19.30 -17.03 -11.89
CA LYS A 268 18.94 -15.86 -12.69
C LYS A 268 17.68 -16.13 -13.51
N TYR A 269 16.88 -15.09 -13.69
CA TYR A 269 15.69 -15.22 -14.53
C TYR A 269 16.05 -15.08 -16.00
N GLU A 270 15.85 -16.16 -16.77
CA GLU A 270 16.21 -16.30 -18.18
C GLU A 270 14.95 -16.57 -19.04
N PRO A 271 14.13 -15.54 -19.35
CA PRO A 271 12.91 -15.75 -20.13
C PRO A 271 13.19 -16.33 -21.53
N SER A 272 14.34 -16.02 -22.14
CA SER A 272 14.76 -16.58 -23.43
C SER A 272 15.10 -18.08 -23.37
N ALA A 273 15.46 -18.60 -22.20
CA ALA A 273 15.69 -20.03 -21.99
C ALA A 273 14.38 -20.82 -21.81
N GLY A 274 13.23 -20.12 -21.77
CA GLY A 274 11.91 -20.73 -21.57
C GLY A 274 11.48 -20.80 -20.11
N GLU A 275 12.20 -20.15 -19.20
CA GLU A 275 11.81 -20.06 -17.79
C GLU A 275 10.45 -19.36 -17.63
N GLN A 276 9.59 -19.93 -16.79
CA GLN A 276 8.23 -19.45 -16.60
C GLN A 276 8.05 -18.92 -15.19
N VAL A 277 7.43 -17.75 -15.08
CA VAL A 277 7.03 -17.18 -13.80
C VAL A 277 6.01 -18.10 -13.14
N VAL A 278 6.28 -18.46 -11.89
CA VAL A 278 5.43 -19.33 -11.05
C VAL A 278 4.58 -18.48 -10.11
N ASP A 279 5.18 -17.44 -9.52
CA ASP A 279 4.53 -16.63 -8.51
C ASP A 279 5.09 -15.21 -8.52
N MET A 280 4.21 -14.25 -8.31
CA MET A 280 4.53 -12.82 -8.16
C MET A 280 3.73 -12.21 -7.01
N GLY A 281 3.09 -13.03 -6.19
CA GLY A 281 2.26 -12.59 -5.08
C GLY A 281 3.08 -12.00 -3.93
N LEU A 282 2.40 -11.22 -3.11
CA LEU A 282 2.97 -10.78 -1.86
C LEU A 282 3.22 -11.94 -0.91
N ARG A 283 4.22 -11.77 -0.05
CA ARG A 283 4.66 -12.81 0.87
C ARG A 283 4.29 -12.53 2.33
N GLY A 284 3.31 -11.65 2.55
CA GLY A 284 2.75 -11.33 3.86
C GLY A 284 2.68 -9.84 4.12
N ILE A 285 1.99 -9.48 5.20
CA ILE A 285 1.86 -8.11 5.70
C ILE A 285 2.06 -8.11 7.22
N ILE A 286 2.86 -7.17 7.72
CA ILE A 286 3.01 -6.91 9.15
C ILE A 286 2.61 -5.45 9.38
N PRO A 287 1.47 -5.18 10.06
CA PRO A 287 1.11 -3.84 10.45
C PRO A 287 1.87 -3.41 11.72
N SER A 288 2.36 -2.17 11.74
CA SER A 288 3.02 -1.57 12.91
C SER A 288 2.47 -0.17 13.21
N LEU A 289 2.42 0.19 14.49
CA LEU A 289 1.84 1.44 14.97
C LEU A 289 2.92 2.45 15.37
N SER A 290 2.70 3.72 15.04
CA SER A 290 3.39 4.86 15.66
C SER A 290 2.40 5.98 15.93
N ILE A 291 2.65 6.77 16.97
CA ILE A 291 1.86 7.95 17.33
C ILE A 291 2.68 9.17 16.96
N GLU A 292 2.08 10.10 16.20
CA GLU A 292 2.71 11.35 15.76
C GLU A 292 2.00 12.57 16.38
#